data_AF-A0A2S3WJK7-F1
#
_entry.id   AF-A0A2S3WJK7-F1
#
_cell.length_a   1.000
_cell.length_b   1.000
_cell.length_c   1.000
_cell.angle_alpha   90.00
_cell.angle_beta   90.00
_cell.angle_gamma   90.00
#
_symmetry.space_group_name_H-M   'P 1'
#
loop_
_entity.id
_entity.type
_entity.pdbx_description
1 polymer ?
#
loop_
_entity_poly.entity_id
_entity_poly.type
_entity_poly.pdbx_seq_one_letter_code
_entity_poly.pdbx_strand_id
1 'polypeptide(L)' 'MQLLNDHDVSERTIKQVIEDAELSTVDQFELMHICLNSGKEMILAVITGDYLDPVSTMLEAMNEIRSDV' A
#
# COMPACT_ATOMS: atom_id res chain seq x y z
N MET A 1 2.50 -12.38 15.59
CA MET A 1 1.98 -11.38 14.64
C MET A 1 2.43 -11.81 13.26
N GLN A 2 1.53 -12.37 12.46
CA GLN A 2 1.82 -12.79 11.09
C GLN A 2 1.72 -11.54 10.20
N LEU A 3 2.86 -10.88 10.00
CA LEU A 3 2.99 -9.79 9.04
C LEU A 3 3.50 -10.42 7.74
N LEU A 4 2.56 -10.76 6.85
CA LEU A 4 2.69 -11.07 5.42
C LEU A 4 1.50 -12.00 5.09
N ASN A 5 0.31 -11.42 4.99
CA ASN A 5 -0.70 -12.05 4.15
C ASN A 5 -0.24 -11.78 2.72
N ASP A 6 0.34 -12.80 2.11
CA ASP A 6 0.62 -12.90 0.69
C ASP A 6 -0.73 -12.97 -0.03
N HIS A 7 -1.45 -11.84 -0.08
CA HIS A 7 -2.68 -11.75 -0.84
C HIS A 7 -2.28 -11.73 -2.32
N ASP A 8 -2.44 -12.89 -2.94
CA ASP A 8 -2.37 -13.09 -4.38
C ASP A 8 -3.25 -12.02 -5.04
N VAL A 9 -2.62 -11.04 -5.70
CA VAL A 9 -3.25 -9.83 -6.24
C VAL A 9 -4.18 -10.15 -7.43
N SER A 10 -4.43 -11.43 -7.70
CA SER A 10 -5.31 -11.93 -8.73
C SER A 10 -6.80 -11.78 -8.40
N GLU A 11 -7.20 -11.58 -7.13
CA GLU A 11 -8.63 -11.58 -6.76
C GLU A 11 -9.22 -10.24 -6.28
N ARG A 12 -8.41 -9.22 -5.97
CA ARG A 12 -8.91 -7.94 -5.43
C ARG A 12 -8.53 -6.75 -6.31
N THR A 13 -9.55 -6.03 -6.76
CA THR A 13 -9.37 -4.76 -7.49
C THR A 13 -9.06 -3.61 -6.51
N ILE A 14 -8.29 -2.62 -6.96
CA ILE A 14 -8.03 -1.38 -6.18
C ILE A 14 -9.34 -0.73 -5.70
N LYS A 15 -10.40 -0.81 -6.51
CA LYS A 15 -11.73 -0.30 -6.15
C LYS A 15 -12.29 -1.00 -4.91
N GLN A 16 -12.19 -2.33 -4.83
CA GLN A 16 -12.65 -3.09 -3.66
C GLN A 16 -11.83 -2.77 -2.42
N VAL A 17 -10.53 -2.51 -2.57
CA VAL A 17 -9.68 -2.12 -1.44
C VAL A 17 -10.09 -0.76 -0.87
N ILE A 18 -10.43 0.21 -1.74
CA ILE A 18 -10.95 1.51 -1.30
C ILE A 18 -12.32 1.36 -0.64
N GLU A 19 -13.22 0.55 -1.20
CA GLU A 19 -14.55 0.30 -0.61
C GLU A 19 -14.45 -0.39 0.76
N ASP A 20 -13.55 -1.37 0.91
CA ASP A 20 -13.27 -2.04 2.19
C ASP A 20 -12.68 -1.05 3.21
N ALA A 21 -11.81 -0.13 2.77
CA ALA A 21 -11.21 0.90 3.61
C ALA A 21 -12.24 1.91 4.14
N GLU A 22 -13.15 2.39 3.28
CA GLU A 22 -14.22 3.32 3.66
C GLU A 22 -15.23 2.70 4.65
N LEU A 23 -15.47 1.40 4.53
CA LEU A 23 -16.37 0.66 5.42
C LEU A 23 -15.69 0.23 6.74
N SER A 24 -14.36 0.31 6.80
CA SER A 24 -13.58 -0.08 7.97
C SER A 24 -13.55 1.05 9.00
N THR A 25 -13.89 0.72 10.25
CA THR A 25 -13.74 1.64 11.39
C THR A 25 -12.41 1.47 12.12
N VAL A 26 -11.50 0.67 11.56
CA VAL A 26 -10.20 0.33 12.14
C VAL A 26 -9.11 0.81 11.19
N ASP A 27 -8.05 1.38 11.75
CA ASP A 27 -6.82 1.72 11.02
C ASP A 27 -6.26 0.47 10.32
N GLN A 28 -5.93 0.62 9.04
CA GLN A 28 -5.41 -0.46 8.21
C GLN A 28 -4.03 -0.11 7.67
N PHE A 29 -3.21 -1.15 7.53
CA PHE A 29 -1.96 -1.10 6.80
C PHE A 29 -1.86 -2.36 5.94
N GLU A 30 -2.06 -2.21 4.63
CA GLU A 30 -2.00 -3.30 3.66
C GLU A 30 -0.99 -2.97 2.56
N LEU A 31 -0.18 -3.97 2.18
CA LEU A 31 0.76 -3.88 1.07
C LEU A 31 0.39 -4.92 0.03
N MET A 32 0.27 -4.47 -1.21
CA MET A 32 0.03 -5.33 -2.37
C MET A 32 1.24 -5.27 -3.30
N HIS A 33 1.77 -6.44 -3.66
CA HIS A 33 2.86 -6.56 -4.62
C HIS A 33 2.33 -7.01 -5.97
N ILE A 34 2.54 -6.19 -7.00
CA ILE A 34 1.97 -6.37 -8.33
C ILE A 34 3.10 -6.50 -9.35
N CYS A 35 3.20 -7.67 -9.97
CA CYS A 35 4.06 -7.86 -11.14
C CYS A 35 3.35 -7.30 -12.38
N LEU A 36 3.91 -6.26 -12.98
CA LEU A 36 3.36 -5.66 -14.20
C LEU A 36 3.78 -6.45 -15.43
N ASN A 37 2.93 -6.44 -16.46
CA ASN A 37 3.22 -7.05 -17.77
C ASN A 37 4.47 -6.45 -18.46
N SER A 38 4.94 -5.28 -18.01
CA SER A 38 6.19 -4.68 -18.47
C SER A 38 7.45 -5.30 -17.85
N GLY A 39 7.30 -6.29 -16.96
CA GLY A 39 8.40 -6.88 -16.19
C GLY A 39 8.85 -6.02 -15.01
N LYS A 40 8.17 -4.90 -14.74
CA LYS A 40 8.41 -4.06 -13.58
C LYS A 40 7.58 -4.54 -12.39
N GLU A 41 8.10 -4.32 -11.20
CA GLU A 41 7.39 -4.55 -9.95
C GLU A 41 6.73 -3.24 -9.49
N MET A 42 5.53 -3.36 -8.92
CA MET A 42 4.78 -2.27 -8.33
C MET A 42 4.36 -2.69 -6.91
N ILE A 43 4.59 -1.81 -5.95
CA ILE A 43 4.07 -1.96 -4.59
C ILE A 43 2.99 -0.90 -4.40
N LEU A 44 1.78 -1.34 -4.01
CA LEU A 44 0.71 -0.47 -3.56
C LEU A 44 0.62 -0.57 -2.04
N ALA A 45 0.65 0.58 -1.35
CA ALA A 45 0.41 0.64 0.08
C ALA A 45 -0.92 1.34 0.35
N VAL A 46 -1.79 0.68 1.11
CA VAL A 46 -3.06 1.24 1.59
C VAL A 46 -2.97 1.42 3.09
N ILE A 47 -3.08 2.68 3.51
CA ILE A 47 -2.94 3.07 4.90
C ILE A 47 -4.14 3.94 5.25
N THR A 48 -4.90 3.55 6.26
CA THR A 48 -6.04 4.33 6.77
C THR A 48 -5.80 4.68 8.23
N GLY A 49 -6.20 5.89 8.60
CA GLY A 49 -6.16 6.38 9.97
C GLY A 49 -6.43 7.88 10.04
N ASP A 50 -6.72 8.37 11.24
CA ASP A 50 -7.14 9.77 11.46
C ASP A 50 -6.02 10.80 11.18
N TYR A 51 -4.75 10.38 11.26
CA TYR A 51 -3.59 11.25 11.07
C TYR A 51 -2.46 10.54 10.33
N LEU A 52 -2.33 10.82 9.03
CA LEU A 52 -1.36 10.15 8.15
C LEU A 52 -0.18 11.03 7.71
N ASP A 53 -0.12 12.30 8.12
CA ASP A 53 0.96 13.24 7.76
C ASP A 53 2.38 12.73 8.09
N PRO A 54 2.64 12.05 9.22
CA PRO A 54 3.98 11.53 9.50
C PRO A 54 4.36 10.38 8.57
N VAL A 55 3.36 9.58 8.18
CA VAL A 55 3.54 8.44 7.29
C VAL A 55 3.81 8.93 5.87
N SER A 56 3.07 9.94 5.39
CA SER A 56 3.33 10.55 4.08
C SER A 56 4.73 11.18 4.04
N THR A 57 5.12 11.92 5.08
CA THR A 57 6.47 12.51 5.19
C THR A 57 7.57 11.44 5.08
N MET A 58 7.38 10.30 5.74
CA MET A 58 8.35 9.19 5.66
C MET A 58 8.42 8.59 4.25
N LEU A 59 7.29 8.39 3.58
CA LEU A 59 7.24 7.86 2.22
C LEU A 59 7.87 8.81 1.19
N GLU A 60 7.69 10.12 1.37
CA GLU A 60 8.33 11.15 0.55
C GLU A 60 9.86 11.11 0.71
N ALA A 61 10.36 11.07 1.95
CA ALA A 61 11.80 10.96 2.21
C ALA A 61 12.44 9.70 1.58
N MET A 62 11.72 8.56 1.58
CA MET A 62 12.19 7.35 0.90
C MET A 62 12.30 7.54 -0.62
N ASN A 63 11.38 8.30 -1.22
CA ASN A 63 11.39 8.58 -2.65
C ASN A 63 12.54 9.53 -3.05
N GLU A 64 12.88 10.49 -2.19
CA GLU A 64 14.04 11.35 -2.37
C GLU A 64 15.35 10.55 -2.36
N ILE A 65 15.54 9.67 -1.36
CA ILE A 65 16.74 8.82 -1.27
C ILE A 65 16.91 7.93 -2.51
N ARG A 66 15.81 7.39 -3.06
CA ARG A 66 15.87 6.59 -4.30
C ARG A 66 16.28 7.43 -5.52
N SER A 67 15.91 8.71 -5.54
CA SER A 67 16.15 9.58 -6.71
C SER A 67 17.59 10.10 -6.77
N ASP A 68 18.30 10.08 -5.65
CA ASP A 68 19.71 10.47 -5.53
C ASP A 68 20.72 9.32 -5.82
N VAL A 69 20.23 8.10 -6.06
CA VAL A 69 21.02 6.89 -6.40
C VAL A 69 20.90 6.57 -7.88
#